data_AF-A0A023B1V6-F1
#
_entry.id   AF-A0A023B1V6-F1
#
_cell.length_a   1.000
_cell.length_b   1.000
_cell.length_c   1.000
_cell.angle_alpha   90.00
_cell.angle_beta   90.00
_cell.angle_gamma   90.00
#
_symmetry.space_group_name_H-M   'P 1'
#
loop_
_entity.id
_entity.type
_entity.pdbx_description
1 polymer ?
#
loop_
_entity_poly.entity_id
_entity_poly.type
_entity_poly.pdbx_seq_one_letter_code
_entity_poly.pdbx_strand_id
1 'polypeptide(L)'
;GVPLVVVASHRRDEFRKPRIGILEVLETHFGKSISSGAFVGDAAGRPKDFSASDRKFAMNARWRFFIPEAFFCDKPQNLPPLPFDPIGMFNSITTQYILDLIKPEELCDLTSVKVLVMMIGSPASGKSFLSRQLSEKYNLYWINQDTLKTKPRCLKAIQEAVYNKNGAVLDLHPPDRSDASTHR
;
A
#
# COMPACT_ATOMS: atom_id res chain seq x y z
N GLY A 1 -17.88 -39.93 7.64
CA GLY A 1 -17.93 -38.46 7.57
C GLY A 1 -17.05 -37.90 8.65
N VAL A 2 -16.48 -36.71 8.45
CA VAL A 2 -15.71 -35.99 9.48
C VAL A 2 -16.48 -34.74 9.90
N PRO A 3 -16.43 -34.32 11.18
CA PRO A 3 -17.01 -33.06 11.62
C PRO A 3 -16.43 -31.88 10.83
N LEU A 4 -17.27 -30.99 10.33
CA LEU A 4 -16.88 -29.85 9.51
C LEU A 4 -17.50 -28.56 10.06
N VAL A 5 -16.69 -27.52 10.18
CA VAL A 5 -17.13 -26.15 10.42
C VAL A 5 -16.93 -25.37 9.12
N VAL A 6 -18.00 -24.71 8.64
CA VAL A 6 -17.97 -23.89 7.42
C VAL A 6 -18.13 -22.43 7.80
N VAL A 7 -17.24 -21.59 7.31
CA VAL A 7 -17.32 -20.13 7.47
C VAL A 7 -17.26 -19.48 6.08
N ALA A 8 -18.11 -18.48 5.86
CA ALA A 8 -18.23 -17.80 4.58
C ALA A 8 -18.24 -16.28 4.78
N SER A 9 -17.50 -15.56 3.93
CA SER A 9 -17.50 -14.08 3.88
C SER A 9 -18.16 -13.59 2.59
N HIS A 10 -19.15 -12.71 2.74
CA HIS A 10 -19.95 -12.22 1.60
C HIS A 10 -19.49 -10.83 1.10
N ARG A 11 -18.80 -10.07 1.95
CA ARG A 11 -18.40 -8.68 1.67
C ARG A 11 -16.91 -8.58 1.38
N ARG A 12 -16.45 -7.37 1.01
CA ARG A 12 -15.03 -7.07 0.76
C ARG A 12 -14.40 -6.41 2.00
N ASP A 13 -14.54 -7.03 3.16
CA ASP A 13 -14.09 -6.57 4.49
C ASP A 13 -12.97 -7.46 5.08
N GLU A 14 -12.59 -7.27 6.34
CA GLU A 14 -11.53 -8.02 7.03
C GLU A 14 -11.70 -9.55 7.01
N PHE A 15 -12.90 -10.06 6.76
CA PHE A 15 -13.20 -11.50 6.68
C PHE A 15 -12.97 -12.10 5.29
N ARG A 16 -12.76 -11.25 4.27
CA ARG A 16 -12.45 -11.72 2.91
C ARG A 16 -10.96 -11.97 2.74
N LYS A 17 -10.62 -13.18 2.29
CA LYS A 17 -9.27 -13.56 1.85
C LYS A 17 -8.68 -12.47 0.91
N PRO A 18 -7.42 -12.07 1.09
CA PRO A 18 -6.39 -12.73 1.91
C PRO A 18 -6.32 -12.26 3.38
N ARG A 19 -7.27 -11.46 3.85
CA ARG A 19 -7.28 -11.00 5.26
C ARG A 19 -7.69 -12.15 6.19
N ILE A 20 -7.18 -12.11 7.42
CA ILE A 20 -7.26 -13.22 8.38
C ILE A 20 -8.42 -13.11 9.38
N GLY A 21 -9.34 -12.15 9.22
CA GLY A 21 -10.42 -11.94 10.20
C GLY A 21 -11.30 -13.17 10.43
N ILE A 22 -11.37 -14.10 9.46
CA ILE A 22 -12.09 -15.36 9.63
C ILE A 22 -11.47 -16.28 10.68
N LEU A 23 -10.18 -16.13 11.00
CA LEU A 23 -9.51 -16.87 12.07
C LEU A 23 -10.06 -16.48 13.43
N GLU A 24 -10.31 -15.19 13.68
CA GLU A 24 -10.90 -14.72 14.94
C GLU A 24 -12.28 -15.34 15.17
N VAL A 25 -13.06 -15.52 14.09
CA VAL A 25 -14.37 -16.21 14.13
C VAL A 25 -14.19 -17.68 14.54
N LEU A 26 -13.19 -18.37 13.98
CA LEU A 26 -12.89 -19.76 14.32
C LEU A 26 -12.37 -19.89 15.77
N GLU A 27 -11.46 -19.02 16.19
CA GLU A 27 -10.91 -19.00 17.55
C GLU A 27 -12.01 -18.78 18.60
N THR A 28 -12.93 -17.85 18.30
CA THR A 28 -14.12 -17.60 19.14
C THR A 28 -15.02 -18.83 19.20
N HIS A 29 -15.29 -19.47 18.06
CA HIS A 29 -16.13 -20.67 18.01
C HIS A 29 -15.55 -21.84 18.81
N PHE A 30 -14.23 -22.07 18.72
CA PHE A 30 -13.56 -23.16 19.45
C PHE A 30 -13.12 -22.79 20.86
N GLY A 31 -13.24 -21.52 21.26
CA GLY A 31 -12.79 -21.02 22.57
C GLY A 31 -11.28 -21.14 22.79
N LYS A 32 -10.47 -21.17 21.72
CA LYS A 32 -9.01 -21.32 21.80
C LYS A 32 -8.32 -20.65 20.61
N SER A 33 -7.09 -20.21 20.83
CA SER A 33 -6.27 -19.66 19.74
C SER A 33 -5.85 -20.75 18.75
N ILE A 34 -5.81 -20.40 17.47
CA ILE A 34 -5.38 -21.25 16.35
C ILE A 34 -4.10 -20.67 15.78
N SER A 35 -2.97 -20.98 16.44
CA SER A 35 -1.66 -20.44 16.11
C SER A 35 -0.97 -21.14 14.93
N SER A 36 -1.46 -22.32 14.52
CA SER A 36 -0.83 -23.12 13.48
C SER A 36 -1.86 -23.92 12.70
N GLY A 37 -1.63 -24.06 11.40
CA GLY A 37 -2.48 -24.86 10.53
C GLY A 37 -1.88 -25.03 9.15
N ALA A 38 -2.65 -25.71 8.30
CA ALA A 38 -2.42 -25.79 6.87
C ALA A 38 -3.66 -25.26 6.15
N PHE A 39 -3.44 -24.52 5.07
CA PHE A 39 -4.51 -24.03 4.20
C PHE A 39 -4.37 -24.68 2.84
N VAL A 40 -5.44 -25.35 2.39
CA VAL A 40 -5.50 -26.00 1.08
C VAL A 40 -6.47 -25.22 0.21
N GLY A 41 -6.02 -24.73 -0.95
CA GLY A 41 -6.85 -23.89 -1.81
C GLY A 41 -6.32 -23.75 -3.23
N ASP A 42 -7.23 -23.52 -4.18
CA ASP A 42 -6.92 -23.43 -5.61
C ASP A 42 -6.47 -22.03 -6.04
N ALA A 43 -6.82 -20.98 -5.29
CA ALA A 43 -6.40 -19.62 -5.58
C ALA A 43 -4.95 -19.36 -5.16
N ALA A 44 -4.03 -19.99 -5.89
CA ALA A 44 -2.60 -20.06 -5.59
C ALA A 44 -1.73 -19.06 -6.38
N GLY A 45 -2.34 -18.39 -7.36
CA GLY A 45 -1.70 -17.39 -8.22
C GLY A 45 -1.00 -17.97 -9.46
N ARG A 46 -1.34 -19.20 -9.87
CA ARG A 46 -0.87 -19.80 -11.13
C ARG A 46 -1.48 -19.06 -12.33
N PRO A 47 -0.93 -19.19 -13.56
CA PRO A 47 -1.43 -18.45 -14.74
C PRO A 47 -2.92 -18.61 -15.05
N LYS A 48 -3.55 -19.71 -14.63
CA LYS A 48 -4.99 -19.97 -14.82
C LYS A 48 -5.83 -19.69 -13.58
N ASP A 49 -5.22 -19.39 -12.45
CA ASP A 49 -5.95 -19.10 -11.22
C ASP A 49 -6.52 -17.67 -11.30
N PHE A 50 -7.76 -17.48 -10.87
CA PHE A 50 -8.39 -16.15 -10.82
C PHE A 50 -7.67 -15.20 -9.85
N SER A 51 -7.03 -15.74 -8.80
CA SER A 51 -6.30 -14.96 -7.80
C SER A 51 -5.26 -15.80 -7.07
N ALA A 52 -4.49 -15.14 -6.21
CA ALA A 52 -3.59 -15.77 -5.23
C ALA A 52 -4.14 -15.65 -3.78
N SER A 53 -5.46 -15.51 -3.61
CA SER A 53 -6.06 -15.13 -2.32
C SER A 53 -5.92 -16.20 -1.24
N ASP A 54 -5.95 -17.48 -1.58
CA ASP A 54 -5.76 -18.60 -0.64
C ASP A 54 -4.33 -18.67 -0.15
N ARG A 55 -3.39 -18.61 -1.09
CA ARG A 55 -1.95 -18.58 -0.77
C ARG A 55 -1.60 -17.40 0.12
N LYS A 56 -2.11 -16.21 -0.22
CA LYS A 56 -1.87 -14.99 0.56
C LYS A 56 -2.54 -15.05 1.93
N PHE A 57 -3.72 -15.66 2.06
CA PHE A 57 -4.37 -15.91 3.36
C PHE A 57 -3.47 -16.77 4.25
N ALA A 58 -2.98 -17.89 3.72
CA ALA A 58 -2.08 -18.78 4.45
C ALA A 58 -0.80 -18.07 4.90
N MET A 59 -0.22 -17.24 4.02
CA MET A 59 0.95 -16.41 4.37
C MET A 59 0.67 -15.44 5.52
N ASN A 60 -0.45 -14.71 5.46
CA ASN A 60 -0.85 -13.78 6.52
C ASN A 60 -1.13 -14.50 7.85
N ALA A 61 -1.70 -15.72 7.78
CA ALA A 61 -1.94 -16.58 8.93
C ALA A 61 -0.67 -17.29 9.46
N ARG A 62 0.45 -17.20 8.74
CA ARG A 62 1.69 -17.96 9.00
C ARG A 62 1.47 -19.49 8.97
N TRP A 63 0.59 -19.95 8.09
CA TRP A 63 0.26 -21.36 7.90
C TRP A 63 0.95 -21.94 6.67
N ARG A 64 1.13 -23.27 6.64
CA ARG A 64 1.59 -23.96 5.42
C ARG A 64 0.49 -23.89 4.36
N PHE A 65 0.86 -23.60 3.12
CA PHE A 65 -0.06 -23.56 2.00
C PHE A 65 0.13 -24.75 1.08
N PHE A 66 -0.99 -25.37 0.68
CA PHE A 66 -1.01 -26.40 -0.34
C PHE A 66 -2.04 -26.12 -1.43
N ILE A 67 -1.74 -26.51 -2.67
CA ILE A 67 -2.76 -26.66 -3.71
C ILE A 67 -3.47 -28.02 -3.57
N PRO A 68 -4.75 -28.16 -3.97
CA PRO A 68 -5.48 -29.42 -3.83
C PRO A 68 -4.77 -30.59 -4.50
N GLU A 69 -4.18 -30.36 -5.67
CA GLU A 69 -3.49 -31.41 -6.42
C GLU A 69 -2.26 -31.94 -5.68
N ALA A 70 -1.56 -31.08 -4.95
CA ALA A 70 -0.39 -31.46 -4.18
C ALA A 70 -0.77 -32.11 -2.85
N PHE A 71 -1.86 -31.65 -2.22
CA PHE A 71 -2.29 -32.17 -0.93
C PHE A 71 -2.99 -33.53 -1.03
N PHE A 72 -3.79 -33.74 -2.08
CA PHE A 72 -4.63 -34.94 -2.21
C PHE A 72 -4.12 -35.96 -3.24
N CYS A 73 -3.26 -35.55 -4.18
CA CYS A 73 -2.87 -36.39 -5.33
C CYS A 73 -1.36 -36.54 -5.51
N ASP A 74 -0.55 -36.19 -4.50
CA ASP A 74 0.93 -36.27 -4.53
C ASP A 74 1.58 -35.59 -5.75
N LYS A 75 0.93 -34.57 -6.31
CA LYS A 75 1.48 -33.80 -7.44
C LYS A 75 2.46 -32.72 -6.96
N PRO A 76 3.47 -32.36 -7.77
CA PRO A 76 4.38 -31.29 -7.40
C PRO A 76 3.65 -29.95 -7.28
N GLN A 77 3.99 -29.19 -6.24
CA GLN A 77 3.49 -27.84 -6.02
C GLN A 77 4.40 -26.80 -6.70
N ASN A 78 4.07 -26.45 -7.94
CA ASN A 78 4.79 -25.42 -8.69
C ASN A 78 4.04 -24.08 -8.58
N LEU A 79 4.54 -23.19 -7.71
CA LEU A 79 3.94 -21.88 -7.47
C LEU A 79 4.83 -20.77 -8.03
N PRO A 80 4.31 -19.85 -8.86
CA PRO A 80 5.08 -18.70 -9.31
C PRO A 80 5.43 -17.78 -8.12
N PRO A 81 6.43 -16.90 -8.24
CA PRO A 81 6.64 -15.84 -7.26
C PRO A 81 5.39 -14.96 -7.18
N LEU A 82 5.07 -14.46 -5.98
CA LEU A 82 4.04 -13.43 -5.86
C LEU A 82 4.61 -12.11 -6.41
N PRO A 83 3.82 -11.34 -7.18
CA PRO A 83 4.31 -10.11 -7.81
C PRO A 83 4.67 -8.99 -6.82
N PHE A 84 4.21 -9.12 -5.57
CA PHE A 84 4.46 -8.15 -4.52
C PHE A 84 4.55 -8.87 -3.16
N ASP A 85 5.65 -8.64 -2.46
CA ASP A 85 5.88 -9.12 -1.09
C ASP A 85 5.96 -7.92 -0.14
N PRO A 86 4.86 -7.59 0.57
CA PRO A 86 4.86 -6.47 1.51
C PRO A 86 5.79 -6.69 2.69
N ILE A 87 6.00 -7.94 3.13
CA ILE A 87 6.82 -8.25 4.31
C ILE A 87 8.29 -8.06 3.96
N GLY A 88 8.74 -8.66 2.85
CA GLY A 88 10.09 -8.47 2.34
C GLY A 88 10.40 -7.00 2.05
N MET A 89 9.43 -6.27 1.47
CA MET A 89 9.59 -4.84 1.21
C MET A 89 9.68 -4.02 2.51
N PHE A 90 8.85 -4.30 3.51
CA PHE A 90 8.90 -3.60 4.80
C PHE A 90 10.20 -3.86 5.57
N ASN A 91 10.71 -5.10 5.52
CA ASN A 91 11.98 -5.44 6.15
C ASN A 91 13.19 -4.81 5.43
N SER A 92 13.05 -4.53 4.12
CA SER A 92 14.08 -3.91 3.30
C SER A 92 14.08 -2.38 3.38
N ILE A 93 12.89 -1.77 3.49
CA ILE A 93 12.70 -0.33 3.58
C ILE A 93 12.49 0.05 5.04
N THR A 94 13.57 0.39 5.74
CA THR A 94 13.41 1.11 7.01
C THR A 94 12.87 2.51 6.71
N THR A 95 11.97 3.03 7.56
CA THR A 95 11.56 4.44 7.50
C THR A 95 12.79 5.36 7.52
N GLN A 96 13.85 4.93 8.19
CA GLN A 96 15.17 5.56 8.18
C GLN A 96 15.74 5.68 6.76
N TYR A 97 15.68 4.64 5.92
CA TYR A 97 16.16 4.70 4.53
C TYR A 97 15.45 5.77 3.69
N ILE A 98 14.13 5.94 3.83
CA ILE A 98 13.38 7.00 3.12
C ILE A 98 13.80 8.39 3.62
N LEU A 99 14.03 8.52 4.93
CA LEU A 99 14.50 9.77 5.53
C LEU A 99 15.96 10.07 5.20
N ASP A 100 16.80 9.04 5.04
CA ASP A 100 18.22 9.15 4.66
C ASP A 100 18.40 9.46 3.17
N LEU A 101 17.46 9.02 2.31
CA LEU A 101 17.40 9.45 0.91
C LEU A 101 17.17 10.97 0.80
N ILE A 102 16.52 11.57 1.80
CA ILE A 102 16.39 13.00 1.94
C ILE A 102 17.55 13.47 2.83
N LYS A 103 18.76 13.53 2.29
CA LYS A 103 19.94 14.00 3.04
C LYS A 103 19.69 15.41 3.56
N PRO A 104 19.52 15.60 4.88
CA PRO A 104 19.19 16.90 5.43
C PRO A 104 20.30 17.93 5.18
N GLU A 105 21.56 17.48 5.06
CA GLU A 105 22.69 18.32 4.67
C GLU A 105 22.69 18.79 3.20
N GLU A 106 22.02 18.10 2.28
CA GLU A 106 21.84 18.55 0.88
C GLU A 106 20.62 19.47 0.73
N LEU A 107 19.71 19.43 1.69
CA LEU A 107 18.67 20.44 1.88
C LEU A 107 19.32 21.66 2.55
N CYS A 108 20.03 22.49 1.76
CA CYS A 108 20.45 23.83 2.16
C CYS A 108 19.38 24.44 3.06
N ASP A 109 19.76 24.94 4.24
CA ASP A 109 18.86 25.40 5.30
C ASP A 109 17.57 26.00 4.71
N LEU A 110 16.52 25.16 4.61
CA LEU A 110 15.30 25.46 3.84
C LEU A 110 14.53 26.64 4.45
N THR A 111 14.99 27.11 5.60
CA THR A 111 14.50 28.32 6.26
C THR A 111 14.99 29.59 5.55
N SER A 112 16.09 29.52 4.79
CA SER A 112 16.72 30.65 4.08
C SER A 112 16.40 30.71 2.58
N VAL A 113 15.89 29.62 2.00
CA VAL A 113 15.57 29.50 0.56
C VAL A 113 14.11 29.07 0.38
N LYS A 114 13.40 29.69 -0.57
CA LYS A 114 12.03 29.27 -0.90
C LYS A 114 12.06 27.93 -1.65
N VAL A 115 11.35 26.92 -1.14
CA VAL A 115 11.42 25.55 -1.69
C VAL A 115 10.06 25.07 -2.21
N LEU A 116 10.07 24.45 -3.39
CA LEU A 116 8.89 23.81 -3.96
C LEU A 116 9.11 22.29 -4.00
N VAL A 117 8.34 21.54 -3.21
CA VAL A 117 8.37 20.08 -3.19
C VAL A 117 7.20 19.55 -4.00
N MET A 118 7.45 18.71 -5.00
CA MET A 118 6.39 18.10 -5.82
C MET A 118 6.31 16.60 -5.58
N MET A 119 5.17 16.14 -5.06
CA MET A 119 4.92 14.74 -4.79
C MET A 119 4.27 14.08 -6.01
N ILE A 120 4.91 13.03 -6.55
CA ILE A 120 4.43 12.28 -7.72
C ILE A 120 4.31 10.81 -7.36
N GLY A 121 3.18 10.17 -7.70
CA GLY A 121 2.96 8.74 -7.45
C GLY A 121 1.49 8.33 -7.50
N SER A 122 1.23 7.03 -7.54
CA SER A 122 -0.13 6.46 -7.70
C SER A 122 -1.09 6.90 -6.57
N PRO A 123 -2.41 6.95 -6.82
CA PRO A 123 -3.39 7.14 -5.75
C PRO A 123 -3.20 6.15 -4.59
N ALA A 124 -3.49 6.59 -3.37
CA ALA A 124 -3.31 5.81 -2.13
C ALA A 124 -1.86 5.32 -1.84
N SER A 125 -0.83 5.88 -2.49
CA SER A 125 0.58 5.56 -2.19
C SER A 125 1.16 6.25 -0.95
N GLY A 126 0.36 7.02 -0.20
CA GLY A 126 0.81 7.73 1.00
C GLY A 126 1.35 9.15 0.78
N LYS A 127 1.31 9.70 -0.44
CA LYS A 127 1.78 11.07 -0.74
C LYS A 127 1.20 12.13 0.18
N SER A 128 -0.12 12.17 0.32
CA SER A 128 -0.81 13.17 1.16
C SER A 128 -0.39 13.10 2.63
N PHE A 129 -0.09 11.90 3.12
CA PHE A 129 0.44 11.72 4.48
C PHE A 129 1.81 12.37 4.61
N LEU A 130 2.73 12.08 3.68
CA LEU A 130 4.07 12.67 3.68
C LEU A 130 4.05 14.19 3.43
N SER A 131 3.17 14.69 2.55
CA SER A 131 3.03 16.13 2.29
C SER A 131 2.65 16.92 3.54
N ARG A 132 1.74 16.39 4.36
CA ARG A 132 1.37 17.01 5.65
C ARG A 132 2.55 17.07 6.59
N GLN A 133 3.28 15.96 6.74
CA GLN A 133 4.46 15.91 7.60
C GLN A 133 5.56 16.91 7.17
N LEU A 134 5.81 17.03 5.87
CA LEU A 134 6.77 18.01 5.34
C LEU A 134 6.29 19.46 5.54
N SER A 135 5.00 19.71 5.33
CA SER A 135 4.39 21.04 5.54
C SER A 135 4.53 21.51 6.98
N GLU A 136 4.24 20.64 7.95
CA GLU A 136 4.37 20.93 9.37
C GLU A 136 5.83 21.11 9.78
N LYS A 137 6.71 20.18 9.37
CA LYS A 137 8.13 20.16 9.77
C LYS A 137 8.92 21.38 9.25
N TYR A 138 8.65 21.81 8.02
CA TYR A 138 9.43 22.86 7.34
C TYR A 138 8.65 24.17 7.14
N ASN A 139 7.47 24.30 7.75
CA ASN A 139 6.56 25.44 7.59
C ASN A 139 6.27 25.78 6.11
N LEU A 140 6.06 24.75 5.29
CA LEU A 140 5.71 24.89 3.88
C LEU A 140 4.19 24.99 3.72
N TYR A 141 3.71 25.68 2.70
CA TYR A 141 2.29 25.70 2.37
C TYR A 141 1.90 24.38 1.69
N TRP A 142 0.98 23.62 2.29
CA TRP A 142 0.48 22.40 1.68
C TRP A 142 -0.59 22.73 0.64
N ILE A 143 -0.32 22.38 -0.61
CA ILE A 143 -1.22 22.57 -1.75
C ILE A 143 -1.68 21.19 -2.23
N ASN A 144 -2.96 20.92 -2.06
CA ASN A 144 -3.60 19.71 -2.56
C ASN A 144 -4.47 20.04 -3.78
N GLN A 145 -4.19 19.38 -4.91
CA GLN A 145 -4.91 19.59 -6.17
C GLN A 145 -6.41 19.29 -6.04
N ASP A 146 -6.81 18.31 -5.22
CA ASP A 146 -8.22 17.98 -4.97
C ASP A 146 -8.97 19.16 -4.34
N THR A 147 -8.27 19.97 -3.54
CA THR A 147 -8.84 21.13 -2.85
C THR A 147 -8.92 22.36 -3.77
N LEU A 148 -7.90 22.58 -4.61
CA LEU A 148 -7.83 23.78 -5.46
C LEU A 148 -8.53 23.62 -6.82
N LYS A 149 -8.80 22.39 -7.27
CA LYS A 149 -9.60 21.97 -8.44
C LYS A 149 -9.17 22.50 -9.81
N THR A 150 -8.46 23.63 -9.91
CA THR A 150 -8.07 24.25 -11.18
C THR A 150 -6.60 24.67 -11.19
N LYS A 151 -5.91 24.47 -12.32
CA LYS A 151 -4.50 24.86 -12.53
C LYS A 151 -4.22 26.33 -12.14
N PRO A 152 -5.06 27.33 -12.48
CA PRO A 152 -4.85 28.72 -12.08
C PRO A 152 -4.87 28.95 -10.56
N ARG A 153 -5.73 28.23 -9.82
CA ARG A 153 -5.78 28.34 -8.36
C ARG A 153 -4.53 27.73 -7.71
N CYS A 154 -4.02 26.63 -8.27
CA CYS A 154 -2.74 26.07 -7.84
C CYS A 154 -1.59 27.07 -8.07
N LEU A 155 -1.52 27.70 -9.24
CA LEU A 155 -0.48 28.70 -9.53
C LEU A 155 -0.55 29.90 -8.57
N LYS A 156 -1.75 30.41 -8.29
CA LYS A 156 -1.93 31.49 -7.32
C LYS A 156 -1.51 31.08 -5.91
N ALA A 157 -1.89 29.88 -5.47
CA ALA A 157 -1.50 29.34 -4.17
C ALA A 157 0.02 29.12 -4.06
N ILE A 158 0.67 28.68 -5.15
CA ILE A 158 2.14 28.57 -5.22
C ILE A 158 2.78 29.95 -5.07
N GLN A 159 2.28 30.95 -5.81
CA GLN A 159 2.79 32.32 -5.70
C GLN A 159 2.65 32.84 -4.27
N GLU A 160 1.46 32.75 -3.68
CA GLU A 160 1.22 33.16 -2.29
C GLU A 160 2.11 32.41 -1.28
N ALA A 161 2.36 31.12 -1.50
CA ALA A 161 3.23 30.32 -0.65
C ALA A 161 4.70 30.73 -0.75
N VAL A 162 5.18 31.05 -1.96
CA VAL A 162 6.54 31.55 -2.18
C VAL A 162 6.72 32.93 -1.54
N TYR A 163 5.71 33.81 -1.61
CA TYR A 163 5.79 35.13 -0.98
C TYR A 163 5.69 35.06 0.55
N ASN A 164 4.72 34.31 1.10
CA ASN A 164 4.33 34.40 2.51
C ASN A 164 4.87 33.29 3.41
N LYS A 165 5.43 32.20 2.86
CA LYS A 165 5.97 31.06 3.63
C LYS A 165 7.35 30.65 3.11
N ASN A 166 7.97 29.64 3.71
CA ASN A 166 9.26 29.10 3.25
C ASN A 166 9.16 28.31 1.93
N GLY A 167 7.97 28.24 1.33
CA GLY A 167 7.71 27.53 0.09
C GLY A 167 6.42 26.73 0.13
N ALA A 168 6.31 25.70 -0.72
CA ALA A 168 5.11 24.87 -0.85
C ALA A 168 5.41 23.39 -1.08
N VAL A 169 4.49 22.53 -0.64
CA VAL A 169 4.44 21.12 -0.98
C VAL A 169 3.21 20.88 -1.85
N LEU A 170 3.43 20.40 -3.08
CA LEU A 170 2.40 20.06 -4.06
C LEU A 170 2.08 18.57 -3.97
N ASP A 171 0.88 18.24 -3.51
CA ASP A 171 0.31 16.90 -3.61
C ASP A 171 -0.51 16.82 -4.91
N LEU A 172 0.15 16.31 -5.96
CA LEU A 172 -0.44 16.20 -7.29
C LEU A 172 -0.77 14.75 -7.61
N HIS A 173 -1.87 14.57 -8.35
CA HIS A 173 -2.06 13.32 -9.06
C HIS A 173 -1.16 13.30 -10.31
N PRO A 174 -0.63 12.12 -10.70
CA PRO A 174 0.09 12.00 -11.95
C PRO A 174 -0.81 12.54 -13.08
N PRO A 175 -0.29 13.34 -14.02
CA PRO A 175 -1.08 13.83 -15.13
C PRO A 175 -1.73 12.63 -15.84
N ASP A 176 -3.01 12.78 -16.15
CA ASP A 176 -3.71 11.82 -17.00
C ASP A 176 -2.92 11.74 -18.33
N ARG A 177 -2.80 10.56 -18.95
CA ARG A 177 -1.95 10.40 -20.15
C ARG A 177 -2.34 11.34 -21.32
N SER A 178 -3.50 11.98 -21.25
CA SER A 178 -3.97 13.03 -22.16
C SER A 178 -3.32 14.40 -21.94
N ASP A 179 -2.81 14.71 -20.73
CA ASP A 179 -2.22 16.02 -20.40
C ASP A 179 -0.78 16.19 -20.91
N ALA A 180 -0.17 15.14 -21.48
CA ALA A 180 1.14 15.19 -22.14
C ALA A 180 1.08 15.72 -23.60
N SER A 181 -0.10 16.10 -24.09
CA SER A 181 -0.33 16.51 -25.49
C SER A 181 -0.31 18.02 -25.75
N THR A 182 -0.14 18.87 -24.73
CA THR A 182 -0.29 20.32 -24.91
C THR A 182 1.01 21.14 -24.98
N HIS A 183 2.18 20.50 -25.03
CA HIS A 183 3.44 21.18 -25.34
C HIS A 183 4.32 20.32 -26.26
N ARG A 184 4.04 20.39 -27.56
CA ARG A 184 5.04 20.31 -28.63
C ARG A 184 4.93 21.57 -29.47
#